data_AF-A0A3G7U9D2-F1
#
_entry.id   AF-A0A3G7U9D2-F1
#
_cell.length_a   1.000
_cell.length_b   1.000
_cell.length_c   1.000
_cell.angle_alpha   90.00
_cell.angle_beta   90.00
_cell.angle_gamma   90.00
#
_symmetry.space_group_name_H-M   'P 1'
#
loop_
_entity.id
_entity.type
_entity.pdbx_description
1 polymer ?
#
loop_
_entity_poly.entity_id
_entity_poly.type
_entity_poly.pdbx_seq_one_letter_code
_entity_poly.pdbx_strand_id
1 'polypeptide(L)'
;MLIIEDGTGKPDAESYASAEDLALYAVKFGTVIPADAPAQEALLRRAALVMDGMTWKGRKSNSEQALSWPRREVLLDHEIKPDNYLPARIQYGQMALAAEIHQDDIDPVEKRKGAVTLERVEGAVTREYAMISNTSNRLLPAAPDRPSATQFADYLQKRGLFAVRA
;
A
#
# COMPACT_ATOMS: atom_id res chain seq x y z
N MET A 1 2.03 20.47 7.08
CA MET A 1 3.29 19.96 6.49
C MET A 1 3.60 18.64 7.15
N LEU A 2 3.79 17.60 6.34
CA LEU A 2 4.12 16.25 6.81
C LEU A 2 5.61 16.12 7.14
N ILE A 3 5.91 15.33 8.17
CA ILE A 3 7.25 14.80 8.39
C ILE A 3 7.38 13.51 7.58
N ILE A 4 8.31 13.49 6.62
CA ILE A 4 8.50 12.37 5.69
C ILE A 4 9.55 11.39 6.20
N GLU A 5 9.20 10.11 6.19
CA GLU A 5 10.13 9.00 6.42
C GLU A 5 11.07 8.81 5.22
N ASP A 6 12.36 8.77 5.48
CA ASP A 6 13.43 8.71 4.47
C ASP A 6 14.32 7.47 4.59
N GLY A 7 13.91 6.49 5.40
CA GLY A 7 14.65 5.27 5.69
C GLY A 7 15.46 5.34 6.99
N THR A 8 15.42 6.45 7.71
CA THR A 8 16.11 6.60 9.01
C THR A 8 15.31 6.07 10.20
N GLY A 9 14.00 5.83 10.02
CA GLY A 9 13.11 5.34 11.09
C GLY A 9 12.81 6.43 12.13
N LYS A 10 12.28 7.56 11.65
CA LYS A 10 12.00 8.74 12.48
C LYS A 10 10.87 8.45 13.47
N PRO A 11 10.97 8.95 14.72
CA PRO A 11 9.94 8.76 15.74
C PRO A 11 8.68 9.62 15.51
N ASP A 12 8.76 10.59 14.60
CA ASP A 12 7.72 11.58 14.32
C ASP A 12 7.30 11.62 12.84
N ALA A 13 7.72 10.65 12.02
CA ALA A 13 7.27 10.55 10.64
C ALA A 13 5.77 10.29 10.55
N GLU A 14 5.10 11.02 9.66
CA GLU A 14 3.65 10.95 9.45
C GLU A 14 3.28 10.32 8.10
N SER A 15 4.23 10.26 7.16
CA SER A 15 4.00 9.79 5.80
C SER A 15 5.29 9.32 5.12
N TYR A 16 5.16 8.50 4.07
CA TYR A 16 6.26 8.13 3.17
C TYR A 16 6.33 9.02 1.91
N ALA A 17 5.28 9.81 1.64
CA ALA A 17 5.19 10.72 0.50
C ALA A 17 4.66 12.10 0.94
N SER A 18 5.05 13.15 0.23
CA SER A 18 4.54 14.51 0.44
C SER A 18 3.20 14.74 -0.28
N ALA A 19 2.51 15.85 0.04
CA ALA A 19 1.33 16.27 -0.71
C ALA A 19 1.65 16.57 -2.18
N GLU A 20 2.83 17.13 -2.46
CA GLU A 20 3.32 17.39 -3.82
C GLU A 20 3.52 16.09 -4.60
N ASP A 21 4.09 15.06 -3.96
CA ASP A 21 4.25 13.74 -4.57
C ASP A 21 2.90 13.12 -4.92
N LEU A 22 1.91 13.21 -4.01
CA LEU A 22 0.57 12.71 -4.25
C LEU A 22 -0.14 13.45 -5.39
N ALA A 23 0.00 14.78 -5.46
CA ALA A 23 -0.54 15.58 -6.55
C ALA A 23 0.09 15.20 -7.91
N LEU A 24 1.42 15.02 -7.95
CA LEU A 24 2.11 14.57 -9.15
C LEU A 24 1.70 13.15 -9.55
N TYR A 25 1.56 12.25 -8.57
CA TYR A 25 1.06 10.90 -8.77
C TYR A 25 -0.34 10.91 -9.39
N ALA A 26 -1.26 11.73 -8.87
CA ALA A 26 -2.61 11.85 -9.37
C ALA A 26 -2.66 12.32 -10.82
N VAL A 27 -1.86 13.34 -11.17
CA VAL A 27 -1.75 13.82 -12.55
C VAL A 27 -1.17 12.73 -13.47
N LYS A 28 -0.13 12.03 -13.03
CA LYS A 28 0.59 11.05 -13.84
C LYS A 28 -0.23 9.80 -14.13
N PHE A 29 -1.09 9.38 -13.19
CA PHE A 29 -1.84 8.13 -13.28
C PHE A 29 -3.36 8.32 -13.39
N GLY A 30 -3.84 9.56 -13.44
CA GLY A 30 -5.25 9.88 -13.61
C GLY A 30 -6.12 9.52 -12.41
N THR A 31 -5.58 9.56 -11.19
CA THR A 31 -6.34 9.26 -9.98
C THR A 31 -6.99 10.51 -9.40
N VAL A 32 -8.15 10.35 -8.77
CA VAL A 32 -8.87 11.46 -8.12
C VAL A 32 -8.37 11.62 -6.70
N ILE A 33 -8.02 12.84 -6.31
CA ILE A 33 -7.60 13.23 -4.96
C ILE A 33 -8.19 14.62 -4.62
N PRO A 34 -8.21 15.03 -3.34
CA PRO A 34 -8.56 16.40 -2.96
C PRO A 34 -7.65 17.43 -3.61
N ALA A 35 -8.17 18.63 -3.89
CA ALA A 35 -7.41 19.70 -4.54
C ALA A 35 -6.46 20.44 -3.59
N ASP A 36 -6.80 20.51 -2.30
CA ASP A 36 -6.03 21.26 -1.31
C ASP A 36 -4.98 20.39 -0.60
N ALA A 37 -3.79 20.98 -0.39
CA ALA A 37 -2.68 20.29 0.26
C ALA A 37 -3.03 19.78 1.67
N PRO A 38 -3.73 20.52 2.55
CA PRO A 38 -4.11 20.01 3.86
C PRO A 38 -4.96 18.73 3.81
N ALA A 39 -5.94 18.63 2.90
CA ALA A 39 -6.72 17.41 2.71
C ALA A 39 -5.87 16.25 2.14
N GLN A 40 -4.93 16.54 1.23
CA GLN A 40 -3.98 15.55 0.72
C GLN A 40 -3.08 15.01 1.86
N GLU A 41 -2.58 15.89 2.73
CA GLU A 41 -1.78 15.47 3.89
C GLU A 41 -2.61 14.62 4.86
N ALA A 42 -3.87 14.98 5.13
CA ALA A 42 -4.77 14.20 5.96
C ALA A 42 -5.04 12.81 5.36
N LEU A 43 -5.18 12.73 4.04
CA LEU A 43 -5.39 11.49 3.30
C LEU A 43 -4.17 10.57 3.37
N LEU A 44 -2.96 11.13 3.24
CA LEU A 44 -1.71 10.39 3.41
C LEU A 44 -1.52 9.83 4.82
N ARG A 45 -1.90 10.60 5.86
CA ARG A 45 -1.91 10.11 7.25
C ARG A 45 -2.89 8.94 7.44
N ARG A 46 -4.09 9.01 6.84
CA ARG A 46 -5.05 7.90 6.87
C ARG A 46 -4.50 6.65 6.19
N ALA A 47 -3.87 6.81 5.03
CA ALA A 47 -3.21 5.71 4.34
C ALA A 47 -2.07 5.10 5.19
N ALA A 48 -1.25 5.95 5.82
CA ALA A 48 -0.20 5.49 6.75
C ALA A 48 -0.77 4.66 7.91
N LEU A 49 -1.88 5.11 8.50
CA LEU A 49 -2.55 4.40 9.60
C LEU A 49 -3.04 3.00 9.17
N VAL A 50 -3.59 2.89 7.96
CA VAL A 50 -4.01 1.60 7.38
C VAL A 50 -2.80 0.70 7.15
N MET A 51 -1.70 1.24 6.63
CA MET A 51 -0.44 0.51 6.45
C MET A 51 0.14 0.02 7.78
N ASP A 52 -0.01 0.77 8.87
CA ASP A 52 0.45 0.35 10.20
C ASP A 52 -0.32 -0.83 10.78
N GLY A 53 -1.54 -1.08 10.31
CA GLY A 53 -2.31 -2.26 10.64
C GLY A 53 -1.89 -3.53 9.87
N MET A 54 -0.97 -3.44 8.91
CA MET A 54 -0.60 -4.57 8.05
C MET A 54 0.56 -5.40 8.61
N THR A 55 0.59 -6.68 8.24
CA THR A 55 1.65 -7.61 8.67
C THR A 55 2.79 -7.67 7.66
N TRP A 56 3.82 -6.85 7.89
CA TRP A 56 5.00 -6.73 7.03
C TRP A 56 6.09 -7.78 7.30
N LYS A 57 6.83 -8.17 6.26
CA LYS A 57 8.06 -8.96 6.37
C LYS A 57 9.10 -8.25 7.23
N GLY A 58 9.99 -9.03 7.85
CA GLY A 58 10.99 -8.48 8.75
C GLY A 58 10.40 -7.81 9.98
N ARG A 59 11.20 -6.97 10.65
CA ARG A 59 10.85 -6.26 11.89
C ARG A 59 11.13 -4.78 11.72
N LYS A 60 10.46 -3.90 12.48
CA LYS A 60 10.81 -2.47 12.50
C LYS A 60 12.32 -2.31 12.77
N SER A 61 12.97 -1.41 12.02
CA SER A 61 14.41 -1.18 12.14
C SER A 61 14.75 -0.54 13.49
N ASN A 62 13.93 0.42 13.91
CA ASN A 62 13.97 1.04 15.23
C ASN A 62 12.66 0.74 15.97
N SER A 63 12.72 0.46 17.28
CA SER A 63 11.51 0.30 18.10
C SER A 63 10.73 1.60 18.25
N GLU A 64 11.39 2.75 18.15
CA GLU A 64 10.82 4.07 18.35
C GLU A 64 10.32 4.72 17.06
N GLN A 65 10.56 4.12 15.89
CA GLN A 65 10.06 4.69 14.64
C GLN A 65 8.52 4.72 14.63
N ALA A 66 7.95 5.83 14.15
CA ALA A 66 6.50 6.02 14.07
C ALA A 66 5.88 4.97 13.12
N LEU A 67 6.32 4.98 11.87
CA LEU A 67 5.70 4.21 10.80
C LEU A 67 6.24 2.77 10.71
N SER A 68 5.51 1.91 9.99
CA SER A 68 5.86 0.49 9.81
C SER A 68 7.15 0.19 9.06
N TRP A 69 7.60 1.09 8.18
CA TRP A 69 8.87 1.07 7.47
C TRP A 69 9.74 2.24 7.94
N PRO A 70 11.08 2.14 7.91
CA PRO A 70 11.90 1.06 7.36
C PRO A 70 11.89 -0.23 8.20
N ARG A 71 12.40 -1.33 7.64
CA ARG A 71 12.42 -2.63 8.30
C ARG A 71 13.74 -3.37 8.07
N ARG A 72 14.16 -4.12 9.09
CA ARG A 72 15.32 -5.03 9.07
C ARG A 72 14.90 -6.48 8.90
N GLU A 73 15.86 -7.32 8.52
CA GLU A 73 15.65 -8.76 8.24
C GLU A 73 14.63 -9.00 7.10
N VAL A 74 14.56 -8.08 6.15
CA VAL A 74 13.68 -8.18 4.97
C VAL A 74 14.40 -8.96 3.88
N LEU A 75 13.98 -10.21 3.65
CA LEU A 75 14.46 -11.04 2.54
C LEU A 75 13.57 -10.85 1.30
N LEU A 76 14.15 -10.31 0.23
CA LEU A 76 13.50 -10.09 -1.07
C LEU A 76 14.45 -10.47 -2.20
N ASP A 77 13.95 -11.21 -3.19
CA ASP A 77 14.77 -11.71 -4.32
C ASP A 77 16.06 -12.43 -3.88
N HIS A 78 15.98 -13.22 -2.80
CA HIS A 78 17.11 -13.94 -2.20
C HIS A 78 18.21 -13.05 -1.63
N GLU A 79 17.94 -11.75 -1.44
CA GLU A 79 18.85 -10.79 -0.83
C GLU A 79 18.23 -10.18 0.44
N ILE A 80 19.03 -10.13 1.51
CA ILE A 80 18.65 -9.38 2.72
C ILE A 80 18.86 -7.90 2.43
N LYS A 81 17.78 -7.12 2.54
CA LYS A 81 17.84 -5.68 2.30
C LYS A 81 18.43 -4.93 3.52
N PRO A 82 19.11 -3.80 3.29
CA PRO A 82 19.63 -2.96 4.36
C PRO A 82 18.55 -2.51 5.35
N ASP A 83 18.93 -2.26 6.60
CA ASP A 83 17.98 -1.85 7.65
C ASP A 83 17.36 -0.47 7.41
N ASN A 84 18.01 0.38 6.61
CA ASN A 84 17.49 1.69 6.17
C ASN A 84 16.75 1.62 4.82
N TYR A 85 16.49 0.42 4.30
CA TYR A 85 15.82 0.25 3.02
C TYR A 85 14.35 0.67 3.12
N LEU A 86 14.02 1.76 2.43
CA LEU A 86 12.66 2.20 2.19
C LEU A 86 12.26 1.86 0.73
N PRO A 87 11.44 0.81 0.51
CA PRO A 87 11.10 0.41 -0.84
C PRO A 87 10.21 1.45 -1.53
N ALA A 88 10.51 1.77 -2.79
CA ALA A 88 9.68 2.69 -3.60
C ALA A 88 8.20 2.24 -3.67
N ARG A 89 7.95 0.93 -3.61
CA ARG A 89 6.59 0.36 -3.55
C ARG A 89 5.83 0.70 -2.27
N ILE A 90 6.50 0.99 -1.16
CA ILE A 90 5.85 1.48 0.07
C ILE A 90 5.37 2.93 -0.15
N GLN A 91 6.18 3.78 -0.77
CA GLN A 91 5.80 5.15 -1.13
C GLN A 91 4.66 5.18 -2.16
N TYR A 92 4.82 4.49 -3.29
CA TYR A 92 3.77 4.40 -4.32
C TYR A 92 2.51 3.71 -3.79
N GLY A 93 2.66 2.69 -2.95
CA GLY A 93 1.54 2.02 -2.32
C GLY A 93 0.77 2.93 -1.36
N GLN A 94 1.45 3.80 -0.59
CA GLN A 94 0.77 4.80 0.23
C GLN A 94 -0.03 5.80 -0.64
N MET A 95 0.55 6.30 -1.72
CA MET A 95 -0.15 7.23 -2.63
C MET A 95 -1.33 6.57 -3.34
N ALA A 96 -1.18 5.33 -3.80
CA ALA A 96 -2.27 4.54 -4.36
C ALA A 96 -3.38 4.31 -3.33
N LEU A 97 -3.02 3.92 -2.10
CA LEU A 97 -3.96 3.71 -1.01
C LEU A 97 -4.70 5.00 -0.61
N ALA A 98 -3.99 6.13 -0.60
CA ALA A 98 -4.58 7.43 -0.37
C ALA A 98 -5.65 7.75 -1.43
N ALA A 99 -5.34 7.55 -2.72
CA ALA A 99 -6.31 7.76 -3.79
C ALA A 99 -7.50 6.78 -3.71
N GLU A 100 -7.26 5.50 -3.37
CA GLU A 100 -8.30 4.50 -3.14
C GLU A 100 -9.24 4.91 -1.99
N ILE A 101 -8.69 5.34 -0.85
CA ILE A 101 -9.45 5.83 0.30
C ILE A 101 -10.31 7.04 -0.10
N HIS A 102 -9.76 7.98 -0.87
CA HIS A 102 -10.52 9.14 -1.31
C HIS A 102 -11.66 8.75 -2.26
N GLN A 103 -11.40 7.83 -3.19
CA GLN A 103 -12.43 7.30 -4.08
C GLN A 103 -13.57 6.66 -3.29
N ASP A 104 -13.26 5.86 -2.26
CA ASP A 104 -14.26 5.24 -1.39
C ASP A 104 -15.07 6.29 -0.59
N ASP A 105 -14.45 7.40 -0.17
CA ASP A 105 -15.13 8.47 0.56
C ASP A 105 -16.16 9.22 -0.33
N ILE A 106 -15.82 9.46 -1.60
CA ILE A 106 -16.67 10.19 -2.56
C ILE A 106 -17.68 9.29 -3.28
N ASP A 107 -17.50 7.97 -3.20
CA ASP A 107 -18.44 7.04 -3.80
C ASP A 107 -19.85 7.25 -3.21
N PRO A 108 -20.90 7.36 -4.07
CA PRO A 108 -22.27 7.45 -3.62
C PRO A 108 -22.59 6.32 -2.66
N VAL A 109 -23.42 6.58 -1.63
CA VAL A 109 -23.78 5.57 -0.63
C VAL A 109 -24.35 4.29 -1.26
N GLU A 110 -25.05 4.42 -2.39
CA GLU A 110 -25.59 3.30 -3.18
C GLU A 110 -24.52 2.41 -3.84
N LYS A 111 -23.31 2.95 -4.05
CA LYS A 111 -22.15 2.25 -4.60
C LYS A 111 -21.15 1.80 -3.55
N ARG A 112 -21.19 2.38 -2.34
CA ARG A 112 -20.39 1.92 -1.20
C ARG A 112 -20.78 0.49 -0.84
N LYS A 113 -19.97 -0.46 -1.29
CA LYS A 113 -20.10 -1.85 -0.85
C LYS A 113 -19.70 -1.88 0.62
N GLY A 114 -20.59 -2.37 1.49
CA GLY A 114 -20.21 -2.68 2.88
C GLY A 114 -19.13 -3.77 2.93
N ALA A 115 -18.72 -4.17 4.14
CA ALA A 115 -17.81 -5.32 4.28
C ALA A 115 -18.34 -6.52 3.48
N VAL A 116 -17.51 -7.07 2.60
CA VAL A 116 -17.87 -8.29 1.83
C VAL A 116 -18.00 -9.42 2.84
N THR A 117 -19.24 -9.72 3.26
CA THR A 117 -19.54 -10.78 4.23
C THR A 117 -19.59 -12.15 3.57
N LEU A 118 -19.85 -12.20 2.26
CA LEU A 118 -19.81 -13.41 1.44
C LEU A 118 -19.78 -13.02 -0.04
N GLU A 119 -18.76 -13.47 -0.77
CA GLU A 119 -18.75 -13.42 -2.24
C GLU A 119 -18.93 -14.85 -2.77
N ARG A 120 -20.16 -15.17 -3.21
CA ARG A 120 -20.46 -16.40 -3.95
C ARG A 120 -21.05 -15.97 -5.29
N VAL A 121 -20.32 -16.22 -6.36
CA VAL A 121 -20.76 -15.95 -7.73
C VAL A 121 -21.49 -17.20 -8.23
N GLU A 122 -22.83 -17.19 -8.18
CA GLU A 122 -23.63 -18.16 -8.94
C GLU A 122 -23.89 -17.60 -10.35
N GLY A 123 -23.46 -18.36 -11.36
CA GLY A 123 -23.52 -17.97 -12.77
C GLY A 123 -22.14 -17.73 -13.35
N ALA A 124 -21.37 -18.81 -13.54
CA ALA A 124 -20.05 -18.80 -14.15
C ALA A 124 -20.09 -18.24 -15.58
N VAL A 125 -19.72 -16.97 -15.74
CA VAL A 125 -18.89 -16.60 -16.89
C VAL A 125 -17.46 -16.87 -16.43
N THR A 126 -16.97 -18.06 -16.76
CA THR A 126 -15.56 -18.44 -16.63
C THR A 126 -14.71 -17.46 -17.42
N ARG A 127 -14.22 -16.42 -16.75
CA ARG A 127 -13.00 -15.74 -17.17
C ARG A 127 -11.82 -16.51 -16.61
N GLU A 128 -11.40 -17.52 -17.38
CA GLU A 128 -10.09 -18.11 -17.24
C GLU A 128 -9.06 -17.10 -17.75
N TYR A 129 -8.50 -16.32 -16.83
CA TYR A 129 -7.19 -15.74 -17.09
C TYR A 129 -6.20 -16.89 -17.00
N ALA A 130 -5.35 -17.06 -18.01
CA ALA A 130 -4.25 -18.01 -17.93
C ALA A 130 -3.57 -17.82 -16.56
N MET A 131 -3.33 -18.92 -15.84
CA MET A 131 -2.32 -18.90 -14.79
C MET A 131 -1.06 -18.39 -15.48
N ILE A 132 -0.70 -17.12 -15.24
CA ILE A 132 0.70 -16.78 -15.23
C ILE A 132 1.20 -17.62 -14.06
N SER A 133 1.77 -18.78 -14.41
CA SER A 133 2.59 -19.56 -13.51
C SER A 133 3.58 -18.57 -12.92
N ASN A 134 3.31 -18.05 -11.73
CA ASN A 134 4.28 -17.24 -11.02
C ASN A 134 5.26 -18.21 -10.37
N THR A 135 5.89 -19.03 -11.21
CA THR A 135 7.08 -19.80 -10.90
C THR A 135 8.32 -18.91 -10.85
N SER A 136 8.19 -17.62 -11.20
CA SER A 136 9.25 -16.65 -10.96
C SER A 136 9.15 -16.11 -9.54
N ASN A 137 10.10 -16.52 -8.71
CA ASN A 137 10.44 -15.92 -7.43
C ASN A 137 11.02 -14.49 -7.59
N ARG A 138 10.49 -13.72 -8.56
CA ARG A 138 11.01 -12.44 -9.06
C ARG A 138 10.06 -11.34 -8.59
N LEU A 139 10.61 -10.27 -8.01
CA LEU A 139 9.88 -9.03 -7.76
C LEU A 139 9.10 -8.63 -9.01
N LEU A 140 7.81 -8.33 -8.83
CA LEU A 140 7.06 -7.69 -9.90
C LEU A 140 7.78 -6.36 -10.25
N PRO A 141 7.81 -5.89 -11.50
CA PRO A 141 8.32 -4.56 -11.80
C PRO A 141 7.48 -3.51 -11.06
N ALA A 142 8.12 -2.50 -10.47
CA ALA A 142 7.45 -1.39 -9.81
C ALA A 142 6.66 -0.61 -10.87
N ALA A 143 5.39 -0.98 -11.04
CA ALA A 143 4.43 -0.31 -11.89
C ALA A 143 3.61 0.60 -10.96
N PRO A 144 3.89 1.91 -10.90
CA PRO A 144 3.32 2.78 -9.87
C PRO A 144 1.80 2.97 -10.00
N ASP A 145 1.25 2.72 -11.18
CA ASP A 145 -0.18 2.75 -11.52
C ASP A 145 -0.99 1.59 -10.92
N ARG A 146 -0.33 0.61 -10.29
CA ARG A 146 -1.00 -0.55 -9.71
C ARG A 146 -1.68 -0.22 -8.39
N PRO A 147 -2.81 -0.90 -8.07
CA PRO A 147 -3.49 -0.76 -6.78
C PRO A 147 -2.54 -0.98 -5.60
N SER A 148 -2.84 -0.36 -4.46
CA SER A 148 -2.01 -0.40 -3.25
C SER A 148 -1.70 -1.84 -2.82
N ALA A 149 -2.68 -2.74 -2.89
CA ALA A 149 -2.52 -4.17 -2.59
C ALA A 149 -1.44 -4.85 -3.44
N THR A 150 -1.30 -4.47 -4.72
CA THR A 150 -0.25 -4.99 -5.60
C THR A 150 1.11 -4.41 -5.25
N GLN A 151 1.17 -3.15 -4.82
CA GLN A 151 2.42 -2.54 -4.36
C GLN A 151 2.96 -3.24 -3.11
N PHE A 152 2.08 -3.60 -2.19
CA PHE A 152 2.44 -4.20 -0.91
C PHE A 152 2.68 -5.71 -0.96
N ALA A 153 2.17 -6.42 -1.97
CA ALA A 153 2.13 -7.87 -2.03
C ALA A 153 3.49 -8.53 -1.70
N ASP A 154 4.59 -7.99 -2.22
CA ASP A 154 5.92 -8.58 -2.05
C ASP A 154 6.50 -8.36 -0.65
N TYR A 155 5.95 -7.41 0.10
CA TYR A 155 6.42 -6.96 1.42
C TYR A 155 5.57 -7.47 2.58
N LEU A 156 4.39 -8.02 2.33
CA LEU A 156 3.54 -8.64 3.35
C LEU A 156 4.07 -10.04 3.71
N GLN A 157 3.94 -10.44 4.99
CA GLN A 157 4.32 -11.79 5.44
C GLN A 157 3.50 -12.88 4.74
N LYS A 158 2.21 -12.59 4.50
CA LYS A 158 1.31 -13.45 3.73
C LYS A 158 0.80 -12.65 2.55
N ARG A 159 1.12 -13.10 1.33
CA ARG A 159 0.47 -12.61 0.11
C ARG A 159 -1.00 -13.06 0.15
N GLY A 160 -1.91 -12.18 0.57
CA GLY A 160 -3.35 -12.34 0.38
C GLY A 160 -4.07 -13.49 1.10
N LEU A 161 -3.46 -14.21 2.06
CA LEU A 161 -4.18 -15.22 2.84
C LEU A 161 -4.94 -14.56 4.01
N PHE A 162 -6.19 -14.13 3.74
CA PHE A 162 -7.20 -14.00 4.78
C PHE A 162 -7.50 -15.41 5.29
N ALA A 163 -7.25 -15.66 6.57
CA ALA A 163 -7.66 -16.92 7.19
C ALA A 163 -9.19 -16.97 7.21
N VAL A 164 -9.79 -17.84 6.38
CA VAL A 164 -11.17 -18.28 6.58
C VAL A 164 -11.15 -19.10 7.87
N ARG A 165 -11.71 -18.57 8.95
CA ARG A 165 -12.00 -19.38 10.13
C ARG A 165 -13.12 -20.36 9.75
N ALA A 166 -12.81 -21.65 9.81
CA ALA A 166 -13.80 -22.73 9.80
C ALA A 166 -14.56 -22.78 11.13
#